data_AF-A0A833DAV3-F1
#
_entry.id   AF-A0A833DAV3-F1
#
_cell.length_a   1.000
_cell.length_b   1.000
_cell.length_c   1.000
_cell.angle_alpha   90.00
_cell.angle_beta   90.00
_cell.angle_gamma   90.00
#
_symmetry.space_group_name_H-M   'P 1'
#
loop_
_entity.id
_entity.type
_entity.pdbx_description
1 polymer ?
#
loop_
_entity_poly.entity_id
_entity_poly.type
_entity_poly.pdbx_seq_one_letter_code
_entity_poly.pdbx_strand_id
1 'polypeptide(L)'
;MTEQVSFDYDKYDFKDSTKNYVYKGEKGLSEDVVRMISETKNEPEWMLDFRLRSLKLFYSKEMPKWGADLSQIIFDNIYYYARPTEKQAKNWDDVPKDIKNTFDKLGIPEAERKFLAGVGAQYESDVVYHSLRKDLEEQGVIFYGMDEGLEKHEDIVKEYF
;
A
#
# COMPACT_ATOMS: atom_id res chain seq x y z
N MET A 1 1.30 -7.59 -39.81
CA MET A 1 2.21 -8.16 -38.80
C MET A 1 2.27 -7.17 -37.66
N THR A 2 1.64 -7.49 -36.53
CA THR A 2 1.82 -6.76 -35.28
C THR A 2 3.20 -7.17 -34.74
N GLU A 3 4.15 -6.24 -34.70
CA GLU A 3 5.39 -6.46 -33.94
C GLU A 3 4.99 -6.75 -32.48
N GLN A 4 5.33 -7.94 -32.01
CA GLN A 4 5.26 -8.24 -30.59
C GLN A 4 6.32 -7.39 -29.89
N VAL A 5 5.89 -6.33 -29.21
CA VAL A 5 6.75 -5.58 -28.31
C VAL A 5 7.09 -6.52 -27.15
N SER A 6 8.30 -7.07 -27.18
CA SER A 6 8.85 -7.90 -26.12
C SER A 6 9.35 -6.99 -25.01
N PHE A 7 8.62 -6.93 -23.90
CA PHE A 7 9.06 -6.26 -22.70
C PHE A 7 9.81 -7.27 -21.82
N ASP A 8 11.09 -7.02 -21.58
CA ASP A 8 11.90 -7.78 -20.62
C ASP A 8 11.59 -7.28 -19.21
N TYR A 9 10.77 -8.06 -18.49
CA TYR A 9 10.43 -7.82 -17.09
C TYR A 9 11.28 -8.68 -16.13
N ASP A 10 12.26 -9.45 -16.61
CA ASP A 10 13.02 -10.40 -15.79
C ASP A 10 13.79 -9.69 -14.67
N LYS A 11 14.19 -8.43 -14.93
CA LYS A 11 14.82 -7.56 -13.93
C LYS A 11 13.94 -7.33 -12.69
N TYR A 12 12.61 -7.39 -12.83
CA TYR A 12 11.64 -7.11 -11.77
C TYR A 12 10.88 -8.36 -11.29
N ASP A 13 11.07 -9.54 -11.91
CA ASP A 13 10.41 -10.80 -11.50
C ASP A 13 11.15 -11.52 -10.35
N PHE A 14 11.65 -10.75 -9.38
CA PHE A 14 12.18 -11.32 -8.14
C PHE A 14 11.08 -11.38 -7.08
N LYS A 15 11.09 -12.44 -6.27
CA LYS A 15 10.10 -12.68 -5.21
C LYS A 15 10.78 -12.62 -3.86
N ASP A 16 10.42 -11.63 -3.06
CA ASP A 16 10.88 -11.54 -1.68
C ASP A 16 10.11 -12.54 -0.80
N SER A 17 10.79 -13.03 0.23
CA SER A 17 10.21 -14.00 1.16
C SER A 17 9.30 -13.30 2.17
N THR A 18 8.03 -13.71 2.22
CA THR A 18 7.03 -13.20 3.21
C THR A 18 7.16 -13.83 4.60
N LYS A 19 8.18 -14.67 4.85
CA LYS A 19 8.36 -15.42 6.12
C LYS A 19 8.55 -14.53 7.35
N ASN A 20 9.12 -13.35 7.17
CA ASN A 20 9.46 -12.45 8.28
C ASN A 20 8.41 -11.34 8.49
N TYR A 21 7.27 -11.43 7.81
CA TYR A 21 6.22 -10.43 7.98
C TYR A 21 5.64 -10.55 9.38
N VAL A 22 5.48 -9.39 10.01
CA VAL A 22 4.93 -9.25 11.36
C VAL A 22 3.49 -9.76 11.38
N TYR A 23 2.74 -9.48 10.31
CA TYR A 23 1.39 -9.96 10.17
C TYR A 23 1.07 -10.31 8.72
N LYS A 24 0.34 -11.40 8.55
CA LYS A 24 -0.23 -11.80 7.27
C LYS A 24 -1.67 -12.20 7.53
N GLY A 25 -2.60 -11.47 6.91
CA GLY A 25 -4.03 -11.76 7.03
C GLY A 25 -4.39 -13.13 6.48
N GLU A 26 -5.64 -13.52 6.70
CA GLU A 26 -6.19 -14.68 6.01
C GLU A 26 -6.30 -14.42 4.51
N LYS A 27 -6.36 -15.51 3.74
CA LYS A 27 -6.61 -15.41 2.31
C LYS A 27 -8.08 -15.07 2.05
N GLY A 28 -8.29 -14.35 0.96
CA GLY A 28 -9.61 -13.96 0.53
C GLY A 28 -10.09 -12.66 1.16
N LEU A 29 -11.22 -12.19 0.65
CA LEU A 29 -11.78 -10.91 1.01
C LEU A 29 -13.06 -11.13 1.81
N SER A 30 -12.97 -11.11 3.14
CA SER A 30 -14.12 -11.31 4.02
C SER A 30 -14.38 -10.09 4.88
N GLU A 31 -15.55 -10.07 5.52
CA GLU A 31 -15.86 -9.08 6.56
C GLU A 31 -14.86 -9.15 7.71
N ASP A 32 -14.45 -10.35 8.12
CA ASP A 32 -13.46 -10.55 9.19
C ASP A 32 -12.10 -9.95 8.81
N VAL A 33 -11.65 -10.12 7.55
CA VAL A 33 -10.43 -9.48 7.05
C VAL A 33 -10.56 -7.97 7.08
N VAL A 34 -11.70 -7.42 6.65
CA VAL A 34 -11.93 -5.96 6.67
C VAL A 34 -11.92 -5.40 8.10
N ARG A 35 -12.59 -6.07 9.05
CA ARG A 35 -12.59 -5.69 10.47
C ARG A 35 -11.20 -5.74 11.06
N MET A 36 -10.47 -6.84 10.83
CA MET A 36 -9.10 -7.00 11.27
C MET A 36 -8.18 -5.89 10.73
N ILE A 37 -8.30 -5.51 9.46
CA ILE A 37 -7.50 -4.41 8.89
C ILE A 37 -7.80 -3.10 9.63
N SER A 38 -9.09 -2.81 9.82
CA SER A 38 -9.55 -1.57 10.46
C SER A 38 -9.07 -1.48 11.92
N GLU A 39 -9.17 -2.58 12.67
CA GLU A 39 -8.64 -2.69 14.03
C GLU A 39 -7.11 -2.55 14.06
N THR A 40 -6.40 -3.20 13.13
CA THR A 40 -4.93 -3.14 13.06
C THR A 40 -4.43 -1.73 12.75
N LYS A 41 -5.18 -0.97 11.95
CA LYS A 41 -4.89 0.42 11.59
C LYS A 41 -5.50 1.44 12.55
N ASN A 42 -6.20 1.00 13.59
CA ASN A 42 -6.87 1.84 14.58
C ASN A 42 -7.79 2.90 13.93
N GLU A 43 -8.59 2.48 12.95
CA GLU A 43 -9.46 3.39 12.21
C GLU A 43 -10.72 3.79 13.00
N PRO A 44 -11.26 5.00 12.76
CA PRO A 44 -12.55 5.39 13.32
C PRO A 44 -13.70 4.56 12.74
N GLU A 45 -14.78 4.42 13.51
CA GLU A 45 -15.94 3.58 13.17
C GLU A 45 -16.53 3.87 11.78
N TRP A 46 -16.58 5.14 11.37
CA TRP A 46 -17.14 5.50 10.06
C TRP A 46 -16.30 4.97 8.89
N MET A 47 -14.99 4.81 9.08
CA MET A 47 -14.11 4.23 8.06
C MET A 47 -14.36 2.73 7.95
N LEU A 48 -14.52 2.03 9.07
CA LEU A 48 -14.91 0.62 9.09
C LEU A 48 -16.25 0.44 8.35
N ASP A 49 -17.26 1.25 8.67
CA ASP A 49 -18.56 1.21 8.01
C ASP A 49 -18.46 1.47 6.50
N PHE A 50 -17.60 2.41 6.08
CA PHE A 50 -17.32 2.65 4.67
C PHE A 50 -16.72 1.41 3.99
N ARG A 51 -15.73 0.77 4.62
CA ARG A 51 -15.09 -0.44 4.10
C ARG A 51 -16.08 -1.60 3.98
N LEU A 52 -16.91 -1.83 4.98
CA LEU A 52 -17.94 -2.88 4.97
C LEU A 52 -19.00 -2.65 3.88
N ARG A 53 -19.44 -1.41 3.69
CA ARG A 53 -20.34 -1.06 2.57
C ARG A 53 -19.67 -1.30 1.22
N SER A 54 -18.38 -0.96 1.10
CA SER A 54 -17.60 -1.18 -0.12
C SER A 54 -17.42 -2.66 -0.44
N LEU A 55 -17.18 -3.49 0.58
CA LEU A 55 -17.12 -4.95 0.45
C LEU A 55 -18.44 -5.52 -0.09
N LYS A 56 -19.57 -5.09 0.48
CA LYS A 56 -20.90 -5.49 0.02
C LYS A 56 -21.15 -5.06 -1.43
N LEU A 57 -20.73 -3.85 -1.79
CA LEU A 57 -20.83 -3.36 -3.17
C LEU A 57 -19.96 -4.19 -4.11
N PHE A 58 -18.72 -4.48 -3.75
CA PHE A 58 -17.80 -5.30 -4.54
C PHE A 58 -18.46 -6.64 -4.92
N TYR A 59 -18.97 -7.38 -3.94
CA TYR A 59 -19.65 -8.67 -4.18
C TYR A 59 -20.99 -8.55 -4.92
N SER A 60 -21.62 -7.38 -4.93
CA SER A 60 -22.84 -7.14 -5.70
C SER A 60 -22.58 -6.86 -7.18
N LYS A 61 -21.34 -6.55 -7.57
CA LYS A 61 -20.98 -6.23 -8.95
C LYS A 61 -20.50 -7.47 -9.68
N GLU A 62 -20.93 -7.61 -10.93
CA GLU A 62 -20.39 -8.62 -11.83
C GLU A 62 -18.99 -8.22 -12.31
N MET A 63 -18.16 -9.22 -12.62
CA MET A 63 -16.86 -8.99 -13.25
C MET A 63 -17.03 -8.31 -14.61
N PRO A 64 -16.26 -7.25 -14.92
CA PRO A 64 -16.36 -6.59 -16.20
C PRO A 64 -15.93 -7.55 -17.31
N LYS A 65 -16.70 -7.57 -18.41
CA LYS A 65 -16.47 -8.43 -19.58
C LYS A 65 -15.69 -7.73 -20.69
N TRP A 66 -15.27 -6.49 -20.46
CA TRP A 66 -14.51 -5.68 -21.40
C TRP A 66 -13.06 -5.54 -20.92
N GLY A 67 -12.11 -5.44 -21.85
CA GLY A 67 -10.68 -5.34 -21.53
C GLY A 67 -9.98 -6.70 -21.48
N ALA A 68 -9.09 -6.87 -20.51
CA ALA A 68 -8.35 -8.11 -20.29
C ALA A 68 -9.28 -9.23 -19.77
N ASP A 69 -8.90 -10.49 -20.01
CA ASP A 69 -9.61 -11.63 -19.42
C ASP A 69 -9.30 -11.72 -17.92
N LEU A 70 -10.34 -11.54 -17.10
CA LEU A 70 -10.27 -11.58 -15.65
C LEU A 70 -10.79 -12.90 -15.07
N SER A 71 -11.17 -13.88 -15.90
CA SER A 71 -11.72 -15.18 -15.47
C SER A 71 -10.74 -15.99 -14.61
N GLN A 72 -9.45 -15.70 -14.72
CA GLN A 72 -8.39 -16.38 -13.98
C GLN A 72 -8.19 -15.84 -12.56
N ILE A 73 -8.85 -14.72 -12.21
CA ILE A 73 -8.69 -14.11 -10.89
C ILE A 73 -9.48 -14.91 -9.85
N ILE A 74 -8.77 -15.49 -8.89
CA ILE A 74 -9.35 -16.17 -7.74
C ILE A 74 -9.13 -15.28 -6.51
N PHE A 75 -10.10 -14.41 -6.22
CA PHE A 75 -10.02 -13.44 -5.11
C PHE A 75 -9.75 -14.12 -3.77
N ASP A 76 -10.35 -15.29 -3.54
CA ASP A 76 -10.18 -16.08 -2.31
C ASP A 76 -8.75 -16.60 -2.09
N ASN A 77 -7.87 -16.51 -3.10
CA ASN A 77 -6.48 -16.94 -3.00
C ASN A 77 -5.49 -15.81 -2.76
N ILE A 78 -5.97 -14.56 -2.69
CA ILE A 78 -5.17 -13.36 -2.52
C ILE A 78 -5.04 -13.04 -1.02
N TYR A 79 -3.86 -12.61 -0.60
CA TYR A 79 -3.67 -11.99 0.71
C TYR A 79 -3.87 -10.47 0.55
N TYR A 80 -4.94 -9.93 1.13
CA TYR A 80 -5.31 -8.52 0.97
C TYR A 80 -4.61 -7.60 1.97
N TYR A 81 -4.05 -8.16 3.04
CA TYR A 81 -3.29 -7.40 4.02
C TYR A 81 -2.06 -8.17 4.50
N ALA A 82 -0.92 -7.51 4.39
CA ALA A 82 0.37 -8.03 4.78
C ALA A 82 1.20 -6.89 5.36
N ARG A 83 1.67 -7.07 6.58
CA ARG A 83 2.46 -6.10 7.33
C ARG A 83 3.92 -6.57 7.41
N PRO A 84 4.84 -5.90 6.71
CA PRO A 84 6.24 -6.29 6.67
C PRO A 84 6.98 -5.89 7.96
N THR A 85 6.58 -4.78 8.61
CA THR A 85 7.29 -4.19 9.75
C THR A 85 6.31 -3.66 10.81
N GLU A 86 6.74 -3.65 12.08
CA GLU A 86 5.92 -3.07 13.16
C GLU A 86 5.89 -1.54 13.12
N LYS A 87 6.99 -0.92 12.67
CA LYS A 87 7.17 0.53 12.74
C LYS A 87 7.53 1.10 11.38
N GLN A 88 7.01 2.29 11.12
CA GLN A 88 7.42 3.13 10.02
C GLN A 88 8.75 3.79 10.38
N ALA A 89 9.71 3.77 9.46
CA ALA A 89 11.00 4.41 9.64
C ALA A 89 10.90 5.91 9.30
N LYS A 90 11.45 6.77 10.15
CA LYS A 90 11.56 8.21 9.88
C LYS A 90 12.82 8.57 9.10
N ASN A 91 13.84 7.72 9.18
CA ASN A 91 15.07 7.86 8.41
C ASN A 91 15.26 6.63 7.53
N TRP A 92 15.86 6.84 6.36
CA TRP A 92 16.20 5.74 5.46
C TRP A 92 17.06 4.68 6.16
N ASP A 93 18.00 5.09 7.02
CA ASP A 93 18.88 4.18 7.74
C ASP A 93 18.13 3.23 8.70
N ASP A 94 16.93 3.60 9.15
CA ASP A 94 16.11 2.79 10.04
C ASP A 94 15.24 1.75 9.29
N VAL A 95 15.17 1.81 7.95
CA VAL A 95 14.43 0.84 7.14
C VAL A 95 15.14 -0.54 7.19
N PRO A 96 14.40 -1.65 7.40
CA PRO A 96 14.97 -2.99 7.38
C PRO A 96 15.75 -3.33 6.10
N LYS A 97 16.80 -4.14 6.26
CA LYS A 97 17.77 -4.44 5.20
C LYS A 97 17.14 -5.14 3.99
N ASP A 98 16.22 -6.05 4.24
CA ASP A 98 15.46 -6.76 3.21
C ASP A 98 14.66 -5.79 2.34
N ILE A 99 13.94 -4.84 2.94
CA ILE A 99 13.19 -3.80 2.21
C ILE A 99 14.13 -2.88 1.44
N LYS A 100 15.26 -2.46 2.04
CA LYS A 100 16.29 -1.65 1.36
C LYS A 100 16.83 -2.35 0.11
N ASN A 101 17.16 -3.65 0.22
CA ASN A 101 17.64 -4.41 -0.93
C ASN A 101 16.62 -4.43 -2.07
N THR A 102 15.33 -4.51 -1.76
CA THR A 102 14.27 -4.44 -2.77
C THR A 102 14.21 -3.06 -3.41
N PHE A 103 14.27 -2.00 -2.63
CA PHE A 103 14.33 -0.63 -3.14
C PHE A 103 15.59 -0.33 -3.95
N ASP A 104 16.74 -0.92 -3.60
CA ASP A 104 17.98 -0.85 -4.37
C ASP A 104 17.85 -1.53 -5.74
N LYS A 105 17.26 -2.74 -5.79
CA LYS A 105 16.96 -3.44 -7.05
C LYS A 105 16.01 -2.64 -7.94
N LEU A 106 15.07 -1.92 -7.33
CA LEU A 106 14.14 -1.02 -8.02
C LEU A 106 14.76 0.34 -8.39
N GLY A 107 15.96 0.67 -7.90
CA GLY A 107 16.66 1.92 -8.20
C GLY A 107 16.14 3.16 -7.46
N ILE A 108 15.38 2.98 -6.37
CA ILE A 108 14.73 4.08 -5.63
C ILE A 108 15.71 5.04 -4.93
N PRO A 109 16.79 4.61 -4.26
CA PRO A 109 17.69 5.55 -3.56
C PRO A 109 18.42 6.54 -4.50
N GLU A 110 18.59 6.18 -5.77
CA GLU A 110 19.14 7.10 -6.77
C GLU A 110 18.09 8.14 -7.19
N ALA A 111 16.82 7.73 -7.31
CA ALA A 111 15.71 8.62 -7.61
C ALA A 111 15.41 9.60 -6.46
N GLU A 112 15.46 9.14 -5.20
CA GLU A 112 15.29 10.01 -4.02
C GLU A 112 16.32 11.15 -4.02
N ARG A 113 17.61 10.81 -4.14
CA ARG A 113 18.69 11.80 -4.13
C ARG A 113 18.60 12.81 -5.29
N LYS A 114 18.04 12.42 -6.43
CA LYS A 114 17.98 13.27 -7.62
C LYS A 114 16.71 14.12 -7.70
N PHE A 115 15.56 13.64 -7.22
CA PHE A 115 14.27 14.23 -7.62
C PHE A 115 13.21 14.39 -6.54
N LEU A 116 13.34 13.77 -5.36
CA LEU A 116 12.18 13.67 -4.47
C LEU A 116 12.21 14.71 -3.34
N ALA A 117 11.21 15.61 -3.38
CA ALA A 117 10.97 16.66 -2.39
C ALA A 117 10.22 16.13 -1.16
N GLY A 118 10.76 15.07 -0.56
CA GLY A 118 10.06 14.25 0.42
C GLY A 118 9.47 12.99 -0.22
N VAL A 119 9.69 11.85 0.42
CA VAL A 119 9.31 10.53 -0.10
C VAL A 119 8.51 9.80 0.94
N GLY A 120 7.33 9.34 0.55
CA GLY A 120 6.65 8.22 1.18
C GLY A 120 6.97 6.95 0.39
N ALA A 121 7.53 5.93 1.02
CA ALA A 121 7.71 4.63 0.41
C ALA A 121 6.73 3.64 1.06
N GLN A 122 5.88 3.04 0.23
CA GLN A 122 5.00 1.96 0.65
C GLN A 122 5.62 0.62 0.24
N TYR A 123 5.61 -0.33 1.17
CA TYR A 123 6.00 -1.70 0.93
C TYR A 123 4.89 -2.60 1.47
N GLU A 124 4.34 -3.46 0.61
CA GLU A 124 3.11 -4.21 0.90
C GLU A 124 1.95 -3.27 1.30
N SER A 125 1.32 -3.51 2.45
CA SER A 125 0.12 -2.78 2.88
C SER A 125 0.40 -1.52 3.71
N ASP A 126 1.68 -1.23 4.02
CA ASP A 126 2.06 -0.18 4.96
C ASP A 126 3.15 0.75 4.40
N VAL A 127 3.11 2.02 4.81
CA VAL A 127 4.18 2.99 4.56
C VAL A 127 5.37 2.64 5.45
N VAL A 128 6.52 2.33 4.86
CA VAL A 128 7.73 1.91 5.58
C VAL A 128 8.71 3.05 5.80
N TYR A 129 8.60 4.11 5.02
CA TYR A 129 9.42 5.32 5.13
C TYR A 129 8.59 6.54 4.76
N HIS A 130 8.71 7.60 5.54
CA HIS A 130 8.09 8.89 5.23
C HIS A 130 9.03 10.03 5.65
N SER A 131 9.33 10.91 4.71
CA SER A 131 10.13 12.12 4.93
C SER A 131 9.48 13.28 4.19
N LEU A 132 9.11 14.35 4.90
CA LEU A 132 8.65 15.60 4.33
C LEU A 132 9.72 16.67 4.54
N ARG A 133 9.96 17.50 3.52
CA ARG A 133 10.86 18.63 3.67
C ARG A 133 10.24 19.68 4.59
N LYS A 134 11.04 20.16 5.55
CA LYS A 134 10.62 21.17 6.53
C LYS A 134 10.11 22.47 5.91
N ASP A 135 10.70 22.90 4.79
CA ASP A 135 10.26 24.14 4.11
C ASP A 135 8.86 24.03 3.49
N LEU A 136 8.39 22.82 3.17
CA LEU A 136 7.02 22.58 2.71
C LEU A 136 6.05 22.55 3.91
N GLU A 137 6.46 21.92 5.00
CA GLU A 137 5.70 21.89 6.25
C GLU A 137 5.51 23.33 6.80
N GLU A 138 6.55 24.16 6.78
CA GLU A 138 6.48 25.59 7.16
C GLU A 138 5.52 26.42 6.29
N GLN A 139 5.27 25.98 5.05
CA GLN A 139 4.28 26.58 4.15
C GLN A 139 2.85 26.04 4.34
N GLY A 140 2.65 25.11 5.29
CA GLY A 140 1.35 24.51 5.59
C GLY A 140 0.97 23.33 4.70
N VAL A 141 1.93 22.72 3.99
CA VAL A 141 1.66 21.52 3.19
C VAL A 141 1.45 20.31 4.11
N ILE A 142 0.29 19.68 3.98
CA ILE A 142 -0.04 18.41 4.65
C ILE A 142 0.27 17.26 3.68
N PHE A 143 1.34 16.52 3.96
CA PHE A 143 1.74 15.35 3.18
C PHE A 143 1.96 14.17 4.13
N TYR A 144 1.01 13.24 4.14
CA TYR A 144 1.04 12.05 4.98
C TYR A 144 0.62 10.81 4.18
N GLY A 145 0.95 9.62 4.68
CA GLY A 145 0.25 8.41 4.26
C GLY A 145 -1.21 8.45 4.68
N MET A 146 -2.07 7.67 4.02
CA MET A 146 -3.51 7.65 4.32
C MET A 146 -3.80 7.36 5.80
N ASP A 147 -3.13 6.37 6.41
CA ASP A 147 -3.38 6.00 7.80
C ASP A 147 -3.05 7.14 8.78
N GLU A 148 -1.88 7.80 8.62
CA GLU A 148 -1.50 8.96 9.44
C GLU A 148 -2.38 10.18 9.16
N GLY A 149 -2.78 10.38 7.90
CA GLY A 149 -3.68 11.46 7.50
C GLY A 149 -5.06 11.30 8.13
N LEU A 150 -5.58 10.07 8.17
CA LEU A 150 -6.83 9.76 8.85
C LEU A 150 -6.74 9.99 10.36
N GLU A 151 -5.63 9.60 10.99
CA GLU A 151 -5.42 9.81 12.43
C GLU A 151 -5.29 11.30 12.81
N LYS A 152 -4.52 12.07 12.02
CA LYS A 152 -4.17 13.47 12.36
C LYS A 152 -5.15 14.51 11.81
N HIS A 153 -5.81 14.20 10.68
CA HIS A 153 -6.68 15.10 9.92
C HIS A 153 -7.97 14.39 9.49
N GLU A 154 -8.61 13.68 10.44
CA GLU A 154 -9.84 12.91 10.19
C GLU A 154 -10.94 13.76 9.54
N ASP A 155 -11.06 15.03 9.94
CA ASP A 155 -12.04 15.98 9.41
C ASP A 155 -11.89 16.18 7.89
N ILE A 156 -10.66 16.41 7.44
CA ILE A 156 -10.34 16.58 6.01
C ILE A 156 -10.58 15.26 5.28
N VAL A 157 -10.06 14.14 5.82
CA VAL A 157 -10.20 12.84 5.17
C VAL A 157 -11.67 12.47 5.01
N LYS A 158 -12.47 12.61 6.07
CA LYS A 158 -13.89 12.27 6.08
C LYS A 158 -14.73 13.11 5.12
N GLU A 159 -14.36 14.37 4.91
CA GLU A 159 -15.06 15.25 3.97
C GLU A 159 -14.89 14.79 2.51
N TYR A 160 -13.73 14.21 2.17
CA TYR A 160 -13.34 13.93 0.78
C TYR A 160 -13.14 12.45 0.42
N PHE A 161 -13.38 11.50 1.34
CA PHE A 161 -13.15 10.06 1.13
C PHE A 161 -14.18 9.37 0.22
#